data_AF-A0A2V5QL33-F1
#
_entry.id   AF-A0A2V5QL33-F1
#
_cell.length_a   1.000
_cell.length_b   1.000
_cell.length_c   1.000
_cell.angle_alpha   90.00
_cell.angle_beta   90.00
_cell.angle_gamma   90.00
#
_symmetry.space_group_name_H-M   'P 1'
#
loop_
_entity.id
_entity.type
_entity.pdbx_description
1 polymer ?
#
loop_
_entity_poly.entity_id
_entity_poly.type
_entity_poly.pdbx_seq_one_letter_code
_entity_poly.pdbx_strand_id
1 'polypeptide(L)'
;MASCTYTVPDKAASGDNFYGAVICNQAYVDYFWNTYGFSGNKAYWDDGWGWDDCCNTSKPLARAFNGCYALTYSASDYLNDSYSAPILNWGRRYVRENVDDLRSFCGDGTAIARSKSGGLVEVYLGFFYSKDVPGRAETLIHESRHQGGKPHDANFPSGSVFGSGKSGADSSWDYEGAWMYGALYLWWYYAEGARTTSALRERARQRGNLVIDNAFATHPGFSI
;
A
#
# COMPACT_ATOMS: atom_id res chain seq x y z
N MET A 1 20.19 -14.44 -9.52
CA MET A 1 19.12 -13.74 -8.77
C MET A 1 18.66 -14.65 -7.65
N ALA A 2 18.39 -14.10 -6.47
CA ALA A 2 17.91 -14.90 -5.34
C ALA A 2 16.51 -15.46 -5.67
N SER A 3 16.34 -16.77 -5.60
CA SER A 3 15.01 -17.39 -5.65
C SER A 3 14.30 -17.09 -4.33
N CYS A 4 13.40 -16.12 -4.33
CA CYS A 4 12.55 -15.85 -3.19
C CYS A 4 11.58 -17.03 -2.97
N THR A 5 11.33 -17.40 -1.72
CA THR A 5 10.28 -18.37 -1.38
C THR A 5 9.09 -17.64 -0.77
N TYR A 6 7.88 -17.94 -1.24
CA TYR A 6 6.64 -17.36 -0.74
C TYR A 6 5.51 -18.37 -0.78
N THR A 7 4.48 -18.13 0.02
CA THR A 7 3.21 -18.88 -0.04
C THR A 7 2.12 -17.92 -0.48
N VAL A 8 1.34 -18.34 -1.47
CA VAL A 8 0.21 -17.54 -1.97
C VAL A 8 -0.93 -17.64 -0.94
N PRO A 9 -1.38 -16.52 -0.34
CA PRO A 9 -2.48 -16.54 0.62
C PRO A 9 -3.81 -16.84 -0.10
N ASP A 10 -4.88 -17.05 0.68
CA ASP A 10 -6.23 -17.13 0.15
C ASP A 10 -6.57 -15.85 -0.64
N LYS A 11 -6.68 -16.00 -1.96
CA LYS A 11 -6.89 -14.91 -2.90
C LYS A 11 -8.30 -14.31 -2.85
N ALA A 12 -9.28 -15.03 -2.31
CA ALA A 12 -10.60 -14.47 -2.05
C ALA A 12 -10.55 -13.60 -0.79
N ALA A 13 -9.93 -14.09 0.28
CA ALA A 13 -9.80 -13.37 1.54
C ALA A 13 -8.94 -12.10 1.43
N SER A 14 -7.86 -12.14 0.65
CA SER A 14 -6.97 -10.99 0.40
C SER A 14 -7.54 -9.97 -0.58
N GLY A 15 -8.59 -10.32 -1.34
CA GLY A 15 -9.16 -9.51 -2.42
C GLY A 15 -8.49 -9.68 -3.78
N ASP A 16 -7.47 -10.53 -3.89
CA ASP A 16 -6.72 -10.72 -5.14
C ASP A 16 -7.58 -11.28 -6.29
N ASN A 17 -8.56 -12.15 -6.01
CA ASN A 17 -9.48 -12.65 -7.04
C ASN A 17 -10.44 -11.56 -7.53
N PHE A 18 -10.91 -10.70 -6.62
CA PHE A 18 -11.86 -9.63 -6.95
C PHE A 18 -11.21 -8.58 -7.86
N TYR A 19 -10.06 -8.05 -7.45
CA TYR A 19 -9.33 -7.07 -8.25
C TYR A 19 -8.66 -7.71 -9.48
N GLY A 20 -8.17 -8.94 -9.35
CA GLY A 20 -7.60 -9.75 -10.42
C GLY A 20 -8.49 -9.89 -11.65
N ALA A 21 -9.81 -9.93 -11.44
CA ALA A 21 -10.79 -10.00 -12.52
C ALA A 21 -10.85 -8.74 -13.39
N VAL A 22 -10.31 -7.62 -12.90
CA VAL A 22 -10.41 -6.30 -13.54
C VAL A 22 -9.05 -5.78 -14.01
N ILE A 23 -8.00 -5.96 -13.21
CA ILE A 23 -6.67 -5.39 -13.51
C ILE A 23 -6.04 -5.89 -14.81
N CYS A 24 -6.51 -7.01 -15.36
CA CYS A 24 -6.01 -7.55 -16.63
C CYS A 24 -6.56 -6.83 -17.87
N ASN A 25 -7.40 -5.80 -17.70
CA ASN A 25 -7.76 -4.92 -18.81
C ASN A 25 -6.55 -4.07 -19.20
N GLN A 26 -6.20 -4.08 -20.49
CA GLN A 26 -5.02 -3.38 -21.01
C GLN A 26 -4.98 -1.90 -20.63
N ALA A 27 -6.13 -1.20 -20.57
CA ALA A 27 -6.17 0.21 -20.19
C ALA A 27 -5.69 0.44 -18.74
N TYR A 28 -5.97 -0.49 -17.82
CA TYR A 28 -5.47 -0.40 -16.45
C TYR A 28 -4.00 -0.80 -16.37
N VAL A 29 -3.61 -1.85 -17.09
CA VAL A 29 -2.21 -2.29 -17.20
C VAL A 29 -1.34 -1.13 -17.69
N ASP A 30 -1.69 -0.52 -18.82
CA ASP A 30 -0.97 0.63 -19.40
C ASP A 30 -0.93 1.83 -18.45
N TYR A 31 -2.06 2.12 -17.78
CA TYR A 31 -2.10 3.19 -16.79
C TYR A 31 -1.12 2.91 -15.65
N PHE A 32 -1.13 1.71 -15.06
CA PHE A 32 -0.24 1.37 -13.95
C PHE A 32 1.23 1.37 -14.37
N TRP A 33 1.55 0.81 -15.54
CA TRP A 33 2.91 0.81 -16.10
C TRP A 33 3.50 2.21 -16.17
N ASN A 34 2.72 3.17 -16.69
CA ASN A 34 3.17 4.53 -16.90
C ASN A 34 3.15 5.37 -15.62
N THR A 35 2.22 5.08 -14.72
CA THR A 35 1.92 5.94 -13.58
C THR A 35 2.84 5.68 -12.38
N TYR A 36 3.19 4.41 -12.15
CA TYR A 36 3.88 3.98 -10.93
C TYR A 36 5.32 3.49 -11.21
N GLY A 37 5.90 3.93 -12.34
CA GLY A 37 7.32 3.72 -12.65
C GLY A 37 7.71 2.32 -13.12
N PHE A 38 6.74 1.42 -13.31
CA PHE A 38 7.04 0.03 -13.66
C PHE A 38 7.68 -0.12 -15.06
N SER A 39 7.34 0.75 -16.02
CA SER A 39 7.82 0.61 -17.41
C SER A 39 9.33 0.79 -17.55
N GLY A 40 9.94 1.60 -16.67
CA GLY A 40 11.37 1.89 -16.66
C GLY A 40 12.23 0.87 -15.92
N ASN A 41 11.64 -0.11 -15.25
CA ASN A 41 12.36 -0.92 -14.26
C ASN A 41 12.09 -2.43 -14.38
N LYS A 42 11.91 -2.92 -15.62
CA LYS A 42 11.67 -4.35 -15.97
C LYS A 42 12.48 -5.35 -15.18
N ALA A 43 13.78 -5.11 -15.01
CA ALA A 43 14.69 -6.03 -14.32
C ALA A 43 14.27 -6.37 -12.87
N TYR A 44 13.42 -5.54 -12.24
CA TYR A 44 12.91 -5.82 -10.90
C TYR A 44 11.62 -6.64 -10.90
N TRP A 45 10.88 -6.64 -12.00
CA TRP A 45 9.56 -7.26 -12.13
C TRP A 45 9.56 -8.49 -13.07
N ASP A 46 10.71 -8.82 -13.67
CA ASP A 46 10.93 -10.02 -14.48
C ASP A 46 11.29 -11.25 -13.61
N ASP A 47 11.82 -12.34 -14.16
CA ASP A 47 12.44 -13.45 -13.41
C ASP A 47 11.55 -14.07 -12.32
N GLY A 48 10.27 -14.26 -12.66
CA GLY A 48 9.28 -14.86 -11.78
C GLY A 48 8.41 -13.86 -11.02
N TRP A 49 8.76 -12.57 -11.02
CA TRP A 49 7.96 -11.49 -10.41
C TRP A 49 6.70 -11.14 -11.22
N GLY A 50 6.65 -11.51 -12.50
CA GLY A 50 5.41 -11.53 -13.30
C GLY A 50 5.35 -10.53 -14.44
N TRP A 51 6.46 -9.95 -14.89
CA TRP A 51 6.51 -9.05 -16.04
C TRP A 51 5.73 -9.57 -17.26
N ASP A 52 6.05 -10.77 -17.74
CA ASP A 52 5.40 -11.38 -18.90
C ASP A 52 4.03 -12.02 -18.59
N ASP A 53 3.62 -12.01 -17.31
CA ASP A 53 2.38 -12.63 -16.82
C ASP A 53 1.72 -11.71 -15.77
N CYS A 54 1.56 -10.43 -16.14
CA CYS A 54 1.18 -9.35 -15.22
C CYS A 54 -0.25 -9.46 -14.66
N CYS A 55 -1.04 -10.39 -15.19
CA CYS A 55 -2.40 -10.68 -14.71
C CYS A 55 -2.46 -11.83 -13.70
N ASN A 56 -1.39 -12.60 -13.53
CA ASN A 56 -1.40 -13.74 -12.63
C ASN A 56 -1.26 -13.30 -11.18
N THR A 57 -2.39 -13.28 -10.47
CA THR A 57 -2.48 -12.88 -9.05
C THR A 57 -1.80 -13.83 -8.06
N SER A 58 -1.13 -14.87 -8.54
CA SER A 58 -0.19 -15.67 -7.75
C SER A 58 1.21 -15.06 -7.74
N LYS A 59 1.50 -14.15 -8.67
CA LYS A 59 2.79 -13.46 -8.82
C LYS A 59 2.75 -12.03 -8.25
N PRO A 60 3.92 -11.49 -7.86
CA PRO A 60 4.03 -10.16 -7.27
C PRO A 60 3.50 -8.99 -8.11
N LEU A 61 3.74 -8.95 -9.42
CA LEU A 61 3.35 -7.80 -10.25
C LEU A 61 1.83 -7.59 -10.27
N ALA A 62 1.06 -8.65 -10.54
CA ALA A 62 -0.41 -8.59 -10.47
C ALA A 62 -0.91 -8.16 -9.09
N ARG A 63 -0.21 -8.58 -8.03
CA ARG A 63 -0.50 -8.19 -6.65
C ARG A 63 -0.21 -6.70 -6.39
N ALA A 64 0.82 -6.14 -7.02
CA ALA A 64 1.07 -4.70 -7.01
C ALA A 64 -0.05 -3.95 -7.75
N PHE A 65 -0.44 -4.43 -8.94
CA PHE A 65 -1.53 -3.85 -9.73
C PHE A 65 -2.86 -3.83 -8.98
N ASN A 66 -3.18 -4.87 -8.21
CA ASN A 66 -4.35 -4.86 -7.33
C ASN A 66 -4.29 -3.69 -6.31
N GLY A 67 -3.14 -3.45 -5.69
CA GLY A 67 -2.92 -2.31 -4.79
C GLY A 67 -3.04 -0.96 -5.51
N CYS A 68 -2.43 -0.82 -6.68
CA CYS A 68 -2.55 0.36 -7.54
C CYS A 68 -4.01 0.63 -7.94
N TYR A 69 -4.77 -0.42 -8.25
CA TYR A 69 -6.19 -0.29 -8.60
C TYR A 69 -7.00 0.23 -7.42
N ALA A 70 -6.85 -0.37 -6.23
CA ALA A 70 -7.53 0.09 -5.02
C ALA A 70 -7.16 1.53 -4.65
N LEU A 71 -5.89 1.90 -4.80
CA LEU A 71 -5.44 3.28 -4.62
C LEU A 71 -6.10 4.24 -5.64
N THR A 72 -6.22 3.82 -6.90
CA THR A 72 -6.64 4.69 -8.00
C THR A 72 -8.14 4.86 -8.12
N TYR A 73 -8.92 3.80 -7.85
CA TYR A 73 -10.33 3.72 -8.27
C TYR A 73 -11.32 3.51 -7.14
N SER A 74 -10.89 3.51 -5.88
CA SER A 74 -11.79 3.27 -4.75
C SER A 74 -12.64 4.47 -4.35
N ALA A 75 -12.37 5.69 -4.81
CA ALA A 75 -13.32 6.80 -4.69
C ALA A 75 -14.41 6.72 -5.77
N SER A 76 -15.67 7.04 -5.42
CA SER A 76 -16.75 7.13 -6.41
C SER A 76 -16.41 8.12 -7.53
N ASP A 77 -15.94 9.31 -7.15
CA ASP A 77 -15.36 10.34 -8.02
C ASP A 77 -13.82 10.32 -7.95
N TYR A 78 -13.22 9.26 -8.49
CA TYR A 78 -11.78 9.03 -8.48
C TYR A 78 -10.97 9.97 -9.38
N LEU A 79 -11.62 10.85 -10.13
CA LEU A 79 -10.95 11.86 -10.96
C LEU A 79 -10.71 13.16 -10.20
N ASN A 80 -11.41 13.37 -9.09
CA ASN A 80 -11.20 14.51 -8.21
C ASN A 80 -9.92 14.37 -7.39
N ASP A 81 -8.78 14.88 -7.89
CA ASP A 81 -7.51 14.84 -7.15
C ASP A 81 -7.33 16.07 -6.21
N SER A 82 -8.42 16.66 -5.68
CA SER A 82 -8.36 17.82 -4.76
C SER A 82 -7.94 17.39 -3.35
N TYR A 83 -6.94 18.07 -2.77
CA TYR A 83 -6.52 17.87 -1.38
C TYR A 83 -7.57 18.28 -0.33
N SER A 84 -8.63 18.99 -0.74
CA SER A 84 -9.79 19.26 0.14
C SER A 84 -10.82 18.13 0.18
N ALA A 85 -10.71 17.15 -0.71
CA ALA A 85 -11.53 15.95 -0.72
C ALA A 85 -10.95 14.89 0.24
N PRO A 86 -11.68 13.80 0.52
CA PRO A 86 -11.13 12.63 1.20
C PRO A 86 -9.83 12.13 0.56
N ILE A 87 -8.92 11.55 1.36
CA ILE A 87 -7.67 10.93 0.85
C ILE A 87 -7.94 9.82 -0.18
N LEU A 88 -9.11 9.21 -0.16
CA LEU A 88 -9.51 8.22 -1.16
C LEU A 88 -9.54 8.80 -2.58
N ASN A 89 -9.75 10.11 -2.69
CA ASN A 89 -9.78 10.85 -3.94
C ASN A 89 -8.38 11.31 -4.36
N TRP A 90 -7.65 12.01 -3.48
CA TRP A 90 -6.34 12.59 -3.83
C TRP A 90 -5.15 11.66 -3.59
N GLY A 91 -5.29 10.56 -2.87
CA GLY A 91 -4.19 9.66 -2.47
C GLY A 91 -3.42 9.10 -3.68
N ARG A 92 -4.13 8.82 -4.79
CA ARG A 92 -3.49 8.43 -6.06
C ARG A 92 -2.56 9.50 -6.60
N ARG A 93 -2.94 10.77 -6.52
CA ARG A 93 -2.12 11.90 -6.95
C ARG A 93 -0.91 12.03 -6.03
N TYR A 94 -1.13 11.96 -4.72
CA TYR A 94 -0.05 12.06 -3.75
C TYR A 94 1.04 11.00 -3.98
N VAL A 95 0.65 9.74 -4.24
CA VAL A 95 1.63 8.70 -4.60
C VAL A 95 2.36 9.01 -5.90
N ARG A 96 1.66 9.46 -6.97
CA ARG A 96 2.30 9.84 -8.24
C ARG A 96 3.29 11.00 -8.12
N GLU A 97 3.02 11.95 -7.23
CA GLU A 97 3.88 13.13 -7.03
C GLU A 97 5.13 12.82 -6.19
N ASN A 98 5.17 11.66 -5.52
CA ASN A 98 6.22 11.33 -4.55
C ASN A 98 6.93 10.00 -4.84
N VAL A 99 6.39 9.15 -5.72
CA VAL A 99 6.98 7.85 -6.08
C VAL A 99 7.19 7.81 -7.58
N ASP A 100 8.47 7.82 -7.97
CA ASP A 100 8.90 7.78 -9.37
C ASP A 100 9.26 6.36 -9.82
N ASP A 101 9.74 5.52 -8.89
CA ASP A 101 10.32 4.22 -9.19
C ASP A 101 9.92 3.19 -8.12
N LEU A 102 9.00 2.29 -8.47
CA LEU A 102 8.54 1.21 -7.59
C LEU A 102 9.18 -0.12 -7.98
N ARG A 103 10.03 -0.69 -7.12
CA ARG A 103 10.83 -1.90 -7.42
C ARG A 103 10.52 -3.05 -6.48
N SER A 104 10.53 -4.28 -7.00
CA SER A 104 10.34 -5.48 -6.18
C SER A 104 11.63 -6.19 -5.79
N PHE A 105 11.67 -6.70 -4.56
CA PHE A 105 12.78 -7.49 -4.00
C PHE A 105 12.26 -8.56 -3.04
N CYS A 106 13.06 -9.59 -2.72
CA CYS A 106 12.66 -10.58 -1.70
C CYS A 106 12.44 -9.91 -0.32
N GLY A 107 13.31 -8.98 0.05
CA GLY A 107 13.45 -8.50 1.42
C GLY A 107 14.08 -9.53 2.35
N ASP A 108 14.33 -9.14 3.60
CA ASP A 108 14.89 -9.97 4.68
C ASP A 108 13.84 -10.36 5.74
N GLY A 109 12.57 -10.02 5.49
CA GLY A 109 11.46 -10.23 6.42
C GLY A 109 11.32 -9.15 7.51
N THR A 110 12.20 -8.15 7.57
CA THR A 110 12.12 -7.07 8.59
C THR A 110 11.21 -5.92 8.20
N ALA A 111 10.95 -5.73 6.92
CA ALA A 111 10.11 -4.68 6.38
C ALA A 111 9.26 -5.20 5.22
N ILE A 112 8.13 -4.55 4.96
CA ILE A 112 7.26 -4.86 3.82
C ILE A 112 7.53 -3.94 2.62
N ALA A 113 8.03 -2.74 2.88
CA ALA A 113 8.49 -1.76 1.90
C ALA A 113 9.53 -0.83 2.54
N ARG A 114 10.27 -0.09 1.71
CA ARG A 114 11.19 0.97 2.13
C ARG A 114 11.26 2.09 1.10
N SER A 115 10.97 3.31 1.53
CA SER A 115 11.35 4.54 0.84
C SER A 115 12.85 4.81 0.87
N LYS A 116 13.40 5.15 -0.30
CA LYS A 116 14.81 5.55 -0.54
C LYS A 116 14.86 6.97 -1.09
N SER A 117 16.04 7.56 -1.20
CA SER A 117 16.19 8.89 -1.80
C SER A 117 15.71 8.94 -3.25
N GLY A 118 15.10 10.07 -3.66
CA GLY A 118 14.81 10.37 -5.06
C GLY A 118 13.59 9.63 -5.62
N GLY A 119 12.52 9.46 -4.84
CA GLY A 119 11.27 8.88 -5.32
C GLY A 119 11.28 7.35 -5.48
N LEU A 120 12.38 6.69 -5.09
CA LEU A 120 12.50 5.22 -5.14
C LEU A 120 11.80 4.59 -3.93
N VAL A 121 10.87 3.68 -4.21
CA VAL A 121 10.23 2.81 -3.22
C VAL A 121 10.52 1.35 -3.56
N GLU A 122 11.06 0.61 -2.59
CA GLU A 122 11.24 -0.83 -2.68
C GLU A 122 10.07 -1.53 -1.98
N VAL A 123 9.47 -2.53 -2.63
CA VAL A 123 8.42 -3.38 -2.04
C VAL A 123 8.90 -4.84 -1.96
N TYR A 124 8.57 -5.49 -0.84
CA TYR A 124 9.09 -6.82 -0.50
C TYR A 124 7.99 -7.89 -0.47
N LEU A 125 8.36 -9.17 -0.28
CA LEU A 125 7.40 -10.28 -0.24
C LEU A 125 6.23 -10.05 0.72
N GLY A 126 6.46 -9.38 1.86
CA GLY A 126 5.39 -9.02 2.79
C GLY A 126 4.32 -8.11 2.16
N PHE A 127 4.71 -7.11 1.35
CA PHE A 127 3.76 -6.29 0.61
C PHE A 127 2.87 -7.13 -0.31
N PHE A 128 3.41 -8.15 -0.98
CA PHE A 128 2.64 -8.96 -1.93
C PHE A 128 1.79 -10.05 -1.27
N TYR A 129 2.31 -10.69 -0.22
CA TYR A 129 1.78 -11.97 0.29
C TYR A 129 1.25 -11.92 1.73
N SER A 130 1.56 -10.88 2.52
CA SER A 130 1.00 -10.72 3.86
C SER A 130 -0.07 -9.62 3.97
N LYS A 131 -0.25 -8.83 2.92
CA LYS A 131 -1.25 -7.76 2.86
C LYS A 131 -2.45 -8.16 1.99
N ASP A 132 -3.64 -7.82 2.46
CA ASP A 132 -4.80 -7.68 1.58
C ASP A 132 -4.61 -6.50 0.62
N VAL A 133 -5.51 -6.37 -0.35
CA VAL A 133 -5.43 -5.31 -1.36
C VAL A 133 -5.49 -3.88 -0.76
N PRO A 134 -6.42 -3.52 0.15
CA PRO A 134 -6.39 -2.19 0.77
C PRO A 134 -5.11 -1.93 1.58
N GLY A 135 -4.55 -2.94 2.24
CA GLY A 135 -3.26 -2.83 2.94
C GLY A 135 -2.05 -2.62 2.01
N ARG A 136 -2.13 -3.05 0.75
CA ARG A 136 -1.13 -2.68 -0.27
C ARG A 136 -1.24 -1.22 -0.67
N ALA A 137 -2.46 -0.73 -0.88
CA ALA A 137 -2.68 0.70 -1.15
C ALA A 137 -2.27 1.60 0.03
N GLU A 138 -2.56 1.19 1.27
CA GLU A 138 -2.02 1.80 2.50
C GLU A 138 -0.50 1.91 2.45
N THR A 139 0.19 0.82 2.08
CA THR A 139 1.65 0.79 2.02
C THR A 139 2.18 1.81 1.01
N LEU A 140 1.57 1.91 -0.18
CA LEU A 140 1.99 2.91 -1.19
C LEU A 140 1.84 4.35 -0.69
N ILE A 141 0.74 4.65 0.00
CA ILE A 141 0.52 5.97 0.61
C ILE A 141 1.53 6.22 1.73
N HIS A 142 1.76 5.24 2.60
CA HIS A 142 2.74 5.33 3.68
C HIS A 142 4.14 5.66 3.15
N GLU A 143 4.63 4.89 2.18
CA GLU A 143 5.95 5.12 1.60
C GLU A 143 6.03 6.47 0.87
N SER A 144 4.95 6.90 0.19
CA SER A 144 4.89 8.23 -0.42
C SER A 144 5.00 9.37 0.59
N ARG A 145 4.51 9.18 1.83
CA ARG A 145 4.63 10.19 2.89
C ARG A 145 6.08 10.33 3.38
N HIS A 146 6.84 9.23 3.42
CA HIS A 146 8.28 9.28 3.64
C HIS A 146 9.01 10.05 2.54
N GLN A 147 8.67 9.82 1.27
CA GLN A 147 9.22 10.58 0.14
C GLN A 147 8.87 12.07 0.22
N GLY A 148 7.66 12.39 0.68
CA GLY A 148 7.20 13.76 0.94
C GLY A 148 7.86 14.45 2.13
N GLY A 149 8.93 13.89 2.70
CA GLY A 149 9.75 14.53 3.73
C GLY A 149 9.23 14.40 5.16
N LYS A 150 8.26 13.52 5.40
CA LYS A 150 7.69 13.24 6.74
C LYS A 150 8.02 11.81 7.16
N PRO A 151 9.18 11.58 7.80
CA PRO A 151 9.56 10.28 8.36
C PRO A 151 8.74 9.99 9.63
N HIS A 152 9.07 8.89 10.32
CA HIS A 152 8.63 8.65 11.69
C HIS A 152 9.46 9.46 12.68
N ASP A 153 8.87 9.90 13.78
CA ASP A 153 9.52 10.74 14.81
C ASP A 153 9.50 10.16 16.22
N ALA A 154 8.96 8.95 16.40
CA ALA A 154 8.85 8.32 17.71
C ALA A 154 9.17 6.81 17.71
N ASN A 155 9.23 6.25 18.92
CA ASN A 155 9.29 4.81 19.14
C ASN A 155 7.88 4.23 19.22
N PHE A 156 7.72 3.00 18.74
CA PHE A 156 6.48 2.25 18.89
C PHE A 156 6.09 2.08 20.37
N PRO A 157 4.79 2.18 20.69
CA PRO A 157 4.30 2.02 22.05
C PRO A 157 4.56 0.61 22.59
N SER A 158 4.50 0.47 23.91
CA SER A 158 4.68 -0.82 24.58
C SER A 158 3.65 -1.84 24.08
N GLY A 159 4.10 -3.05 23.74
CA GLY A 159 3.25 -4.12 23.22
C GLY A 159 2.96 -4.01 21.71
N SER A 160 3.47 -2.99 21.01
CA SER A 160 3.28 -2.84 19.57
C SER A 160 3.78 -4.04 18.77
N VAL A 161 2.90 -4.57 17.90
CA VAL A 161 3.23 -5.64 16.97
C VAL A 161 4.21 -5.22 15.86
N PHE A 162 4.44 -3.92 15.68
CA PHE A 162 5.42 -3.39 14.71
C PHE A 162 6.84 -3.31 15.28
N GLY A 163 7.00 -3.53 16.58
CA GLY A 163 8.30 -3.57 17.25
C GLY A 163 8.36 -2.67 18.47
N SER A 164 7.62 -3.03 19.52
CA SER A 164 7.60 -2.35 20.83
C SER A 164 8.96 -1.74 21.23
N GLY A 165 8.98 -0.42 21.45
CA GLY A 165 10.16 0.33 21.89
C GLY A 165 11.19 0.64 20.78
N LYS A 166 11.01 0.16 19.55
CA LYS A 166 11.86 0.51 18.42
C LYS A 166 11.39 1.80 17.76
N SER A 167 12.31 2.54 17.16
CA SER A 167 12.00 3.68 16.30
C SER A 167 11.19 3.23 15.08
N GLY A 168 10.17 4.02 14.73
CA GLY A 168 9.31 3.75 13.57
C GLY A 168 7.84 4.13 13.75
N ALA A 169 7.46 4.79 14.85
CA ALA A 169 6.10 5.27 15.08
C ALA A 169 5.94 6.74 14.70
N ASP A 170 4.69 7.13 14.46
CA ASP A 170 4.33 8.54 14.51
C ASP A 170 4.08 8.93 15.98
N SER A 171 4.54 10.09 16.42
CA SER A 171 4.41 10.53 17.81
C SER A 171 2.93 10.70 18.24
N SER A 172 2.10 11.16 17.31
CA SER A 172 0.67 11.42 17.49
C SER A 172 -0.04 11.48 16.13
N TRP A 173 -1.38 11.58 16.13
CA TRP A 173 -2.15 11.85 14.91
C TRP A 173 -1.77 13.18 14.26
N ASP A 174 -1.65 14.23 15.08
CA ASP A 174 -1.34 15.61 14.67
C ASP A 174 0.08 15.77 14.10
N TYR A 175 0.95 14.77 14.28
CA TYR A 175 2.24 14.74 13.60
C TYR A 175 2.08 14.57 12.08
N GLU A 176 0.96 13.99 11.62
CA GLU A 176 0.66 13.77 10.22
C GLU A 176 1.74 12.95 9.48
N GLY A 177 2.31 11.94 10.15
CA GLY A 177 3.34 11.08 9.59
C GLY A 177 2.80 10.00 8.66
N ALA A 178 3.67 9.05 8.31
CA ALA A 178 3.35 8.00 7.34
C ALA A 178 2.29 7.00 7.86
N TRP A 179 2.26 6.73 9.18
CA TRP A 179 1.21 5.88 9.76
C TRP A 179 -0.14 6.59 9.79
N MET A 180 -0.18 7.89 10.08
CA MET A 180 -1.40 8.68 9.99
C MET A 180 -1.99 8.62 8.57
N TYR A 181 -1.19 8.89 7.54
CA TYR A 181 -1.66 8.86 6.15
C TYR A 181 -2.17 7.47 5.74
N GLY A 182 -1.47 6.41 6.13
CA GLY A 182 -1.92 5.03 5.92
C GLY A 182 -3.26 4.74 6.60
N ALA A 183 -3.40 5.12 7.88
CA ALA A 183 -4.64 4.93 8.65
C ALA A 183 -5.80 5.77 8.09
N LEU A 184 -5.55 7.01 7.67
CA LEU A 184 -6.53 7.89 7.05
C LEU A 184 -7.06 7.30 5.74
N TYR A 185 -6.19 6.72 4.91
CA TYR A 185 -6.65 6.02 3.70
C TYR A 185 -7.54 4.83 4.02
N LEU A 186 -7.13 4.01 4.98
CA LEU A 186 -7.90 2.83 5.38
C LEU A 186 -9.27 3.20 5.96
N TRP A 187 -9.35 4.30 6.73
CA TRP A 187 -10.63 4.86 7.18
C TRP A 187 -11.51 5.16 5.97
N TRP A 188 -11.07 6.01 5.05
CA TRP A 188 -11.92 6.42 3.94
C TRP A 188 -12.27 5.28 3.00
N TYR A 189 -11.35 4.34 2.80
CA TYR A 189 -11.65 3.10 2.09
C TYR A 189 -12.76 2.31 2.79
N TYR A 190 -12.71 2.17 4.13
CA TYR A 190 -13.79 1.55 4.89
C TYR A 190 -15.11 2.34 4.81
N ALA A 191 -15.08 3.66 4.91
CA ALA A 191 -16.28 4.51 4.99
C ALA A 191 -16.97 4.71 3.63
N GLU A 192 -16.20 4.91 2.57
CA GLU A 192 -16.70 5.34 1.25
C GLU A 192 -16.12 4.55 0.07
N GLY A 193 -15.37 3.47 0.34
CA GLY A 193 -14.82 2.60 -0.69
C GLY A 193 -15.88 2.13 -1.71
N ALA A 194 -15.72 2.60 -2.94
CA ALA A 194 -16.39 2.13 -4.14
C ALA A 194 -15.54 1.08 -4.87
N ARG A 195 -16.17 0.33 -5.79
CA ARG A 195 -15.50 -0.70 -6.61
C ARG A 195 -14.70 -1.68 -5.75
N THR A 196 -15.30 -2.07 -4.64
CA THR A 196 -14.79 -3.01 -3.65
C THR A 196 -15.95 -3.79 -3.02
N THR A 197 -15.66 -4.70 -2.11
CA THR A 197 -16.66 -5.48 -1.39
C THR A 197 -16.79 -5.00 0.07
N SER A 198 -17.92 -5.29 0.71
CA SER A 198 -18.10 -5.04 2.14
C SER A 198 -17.04 -5.75 2.99
N ALA A 199 -16.65 -6.97 2.60
CA ALA A 199 -15.60 -7.72 3.27
C ALA A 199 -14.24 -7.01 3.20
N LEU A 200 -13.88 -6.43 2.05
CA LEU A 200 -12.63 -5.68 1.90
C LEU A 200 -12.65 -4.34 2.64
N ARG A 201 -13.82 -3.67 2.70
CA ARG A 201 -14.01 -2.49 3.55
C ARG A 201 -13.77 -2.85 5.02
N GLU A 202 -14.33 -3.96 5.48
CA GLU A 202 -14.12 -4.44 6.85
C GLU A 202 -12.67 -4.85 7.12
N ARG A 203 -11.96 -5.42 6.14
CA ARG A 203 -10.51 -5.65 6.22
C ARG A 203 -9.73 -4.35 6.40
N ALA A 204 -10.08 -3.31 5.64
CA ALA A 204 -9.45 -2.00 5.78
C ALA A 204 -9.67 -1.42 7.19
N ARG A 205 -10.88 -1.56 7.74
CA ARG A 205 -11.20 -1.17 9.13
C ARG A 205 -10.31 -1.91 10.15
N GLN A 206 -10.23 -3.24 10.04
CA GLN A 206 -9.40 -4.08 10.92
C GLN A 206 -7.92 -3.70 10.85
N ARG A 207 -7.40 -3.50 9.63
CA ARG A 207 -6.01 -3.07 9.41
C ARG A 207 -5.76 -1.67 9.96
N GLY A 208 -6.69 -0.74 9.76
CA GLY A 208 -6.57 0.64 10.24
C GLY A 208 -6.59 0.72 11.76
N ASN A 209 -7.44 -0.08 12.42
CA ASN A 209 -7.41 -0.22 13.89
C ASN A 209 -6.09 -0.83 14.39
N LEU A 210 -5.56 -1.85 13.72
CA LEU A 210 -4.22 -2.37 14.04
C LEU A 210 -3.15 -1.28 13.95
N VAL A 211 -3.20 -0.40 12.94
CA VAL A 211 -2.27 0.73 12.81
C VAL A 211 -2.47 1.75 13.93
N ILE A 212 -3.70 2.17 14.19
CA ILE A 212 -4.06 3.12 15.25
C ILE A 212 -3.57 2.63 16.62
N ASP A 213 -3.77 1.35 16.93
CA ASP A 213 -3.43 0.77 18.22
C ASP A 213 -1.92 0.58 18.42
N ASN A 214 -1.14 0.43 17.33
CA ASN A 214 0.24 -0.07 17.43
C ASN A 214 1.30 0.86 16.82
N ALA A 215 0.92 1.85 16.03
CA ALA A 215 1.86 2.64 15.23
C ALA A 215 2.01 4.11 15.68
N PHE A 216 1.32 4.48 16.76
CA PHE A 216 1.39 5.80 17.38
C PHE A 216 1.96 5.72 18.79
N ALA A 217 2.94 6.57 19.13
CA ALA A 217 3.47 6.62 20.49
C ALA A 217 2.41 7.09 21.49
N THR A 218 1.59 8.06 21.07
CA THR A 218 0.37 8.47 21.77
C THR A 218 -0.85 8.01 20.96
N HIS A 219 -1.63 7.10 21.52
CA HIS A 219 -2.86 6.62 20.88
C HIS A 219 -3.81 7.81 20.59
N PRO A 220 -4.39 7.90 19.39
CA PRO A 220 -5.16 9.07 18.97
C PRO A 220 -6.57 9.17 19.60
N GLY A 221 -7.00 8.15 20.35
CA GLY A 221 -8.21 8.19 21.16
C GLY A 221 -9.49 7.77 20.43
N PHE A 222 -9.38 7.21 19.22
CA PHE A 222 -10.51 6.69 18.45
C PHE A 222 -10.14 5.38 17.74
N SER A 223 -11.13 4.75 17.12
CA SER A 223 -10.99 3.59 16.24
C SER A 223 -11.90 3.79 15.01
N ILE A 224 -11.61 3.08 13.93
CA ILE A 224 -12.38 3.02 12.68
C ILE A 224 -13.52 2.00 12.81
#